data_AF-I1C6L3-F1
#
_entry.id   AF-I1C6L3-F1
#
_cell.length_a   1.000
_cell.length_b   1.000
_cell.length_c   1.000
_cell.angle_alpha   90.00
_cell.angle_beta   90.00
_cell.angle_gamma   90.00
#
_symmetry.space_group_name_H-M   'P 1'
#
loop_
_entity.id
_entity.type
_entity.pdbx_description
1 polymer ?
#
loop_
_entity_poly.entity_id
_entity_poly.type
_entity_poly.pdbx_seq_one_letter_code
_entity_poly.pdbx_strand_id
1 'polypeptide(L)'
;MNQLESFGYSVQPKRQRINQGVEEMDIDQPTPLIEITKRPRVEVRLTSLLQLRKEVKKNELIELTTIFQNHTFIGCVDDSLALIQSSEELFYQIALNEFCNMGELKLAKPISIKECVLIAIQIEKEKGNVPNKLQDADMIAKTITDLLVSRADMLKEYFSLDISTEGYLQAIPMMIKNYVPCMNKLPLFLLRLGTEVDWETEKKCFEAFSRELAIFYCADPLLNNQEREGFLHQVQHFIFPCFKTHFVATNVLKNHVSQLANLTDLYKIFERC
;
A
#
# COMPACT_ATOMS: atom_id res chain seq x y z
N MET A 1 -20.10 35.34 16.87
CA MET A 1 -20.78 34.14 17.39
C MET A 1 -20.74 33.09 16.30
N ASN A 2 -19.73 32.23 16.30
CA ASN A 2 -19.56 31.15 15.33
C ASN A 2 -19.62 29.81 16.08
N GLN A 3 -20.63 28.99 15.77
CA GLN A 3 -20.77 27.63 16.24
C GLN A 3 -20.12 26.70 15.21
N LEU A 4 -18.92 26.19 15.51
CA LEU A 4 -18.32 24.99 14.89
C LEU A 4 -17.18 24.48 15.79
N GLU A 5 -17.48 24.28 17.08
CA GLU A 5 -16.68 23.47 18.00
C GLU A 5 -17.43 22.17 18.26
N SER A 6 -16.97 21.06 17.68
CA SER A 6 -17.39 19.70 18.04
C SER A 6 -16.50 18.64 17.39
N PHE A 7 -15.18 18.69 17.60
CA PHE A 7 -14.34 17.48 17.60
C PHE A 7 -13.18 17.73 18.56
N GLY A 8 -13.37 17.34 19.81
CA GLY A 8 -12.40 17.50 20.89
C GLY A 8 -11.17 16.60 20.68
N TYR A 9 -10.11 17.16 20.12
CA TYR A 9 -8.75 16.63 20.24
C TYR A 9 -8.00 17.46 21.29
N SER A 10 -7.93 16.94 22.51
CA SER A 10 -7.07 17.48 23.57
C SER A 10 -5.60 17.17 23.23
N VAL A 11 -4.87 18.17 22.74
CA VAL A 11 -3.42 18.12 22.56
C VAL A 11 -2.77 18.19 23.95
N GLN A 12 -2.24 17.07 24.46
CA GLN A 12 -1.41 17.10 25.68
C GLN A 12 -0.06 17.79 25.39
N PRO A 13 0.45 18.64 26.30
CA PRO A 13 1.68 19.39 26.08
C PRO A 13 2.93 18.49 26.16
N LYS A 14 3.85 18.68 25.20
CA LYS A 14 5.17 18.04 25.13
C LYS A 14 6.00 18.34 26.38
N ARG A 15 6.47 17.29 27.08
CA ARG A 15 7.57 17.39 28.05
C ARG A 15 8.84 17.89 27.35
N GLN A 16 9.36 19.03 27.79
CA GLN A 16 10.66 19.57 27.36
C GLN A 16 11.79 18.62 27.80
N ARG A 17 12.63 18.19 26.85
CA ARG A 17 13.93 17.59 27.15
C ARG A 17 15.00 18.68 27.02
N ILE A 18 15.85 18.74 28.03
CA ILE A 18 16.95 19.68 28.24
C ILE A 18 18.05 19.42 27.18
N ASN A 19 18.53 20.48 26.55
CA ASN A 19 19.71 20.48 25.68
C ASN A 19 20.99 20.32 26.52
N GLN A 20 21.78 19.29 26.22
CA GLN A 20 23.22 19.33 26.44
C GLN A 20 23.91 18.87 25.15
N GLY A 21 24.78 19.74 24.64
CA GLY A 21 25.54 19.51 23.42
C GLY A 21 26.65 18.50 23.64
N VAL A 22 26.92 17.72 22.60
CA VAL A 22 28.16 16.97 22.40
C VAL A 22 28.51 17.12 20.93
N GLU A 23 29.69 17.68 20.66
CA GLU A 23 30.33 17.77 19.36
C GLU A 23 30.97 16.43 18.95
N GLU A 24 31.11 16.27 17.63
CA GLU A 24 31.94 15.31 16.85
C GLU A 24 31.43 13.86 16.66
N MET A 25 31.14 13.50 15.40
CA MET A 25 32.09 12.83 14.49
C MET A 25 31.38 12.47 13.18
N ASP A 26 31.97 12.84 12.05
CA ASP A 26 31.53 12.46 10.70
C ASP A 26 31.59 10.92 10.55
N ILE A 27 30.42 10.29 10.56
CA ILE A 27 30.21 8.93 10.08
C ILE A 27 29.34 9.07 8.85
N ASP A 28 29.91 8.68 7.71
CA ASP A 28 29.30 8.53 6.39
C ASP A 28 27.86 7.99 6.51
N GLN A 29 26.86 8.87 6.49
CA GLN A 29 25.46 8.45 6.61
C GLN A 29 24.99 7.94 5.26
N PRO A 30 24.43 6.72 5.18
CA PRO A 30 23.69 6.33 3.97
C PRO A 30 22.57 7.36 3.77
N THR A 31 22.50 7.93 2.57
CA THR A 31 21.47 8.87 2.16
C THR A 31 20.12 8.42 2.70
N PRO A 32 19.37 9.26 3.43
CA PRO A 32 18.10 8.82 4.01
C PRO A 32 17.19 8.35 2.87
N LEU A 33 16.74 7.09 2.93
CA LEU A 33 15.79 6.49 1.98
C LEU A 33 14.42 7.23 1.95
N ILE A 34 14.25 8.23 2.82
CA ILE A 34 12.97 8.86 3.15
C ILE A 34 13.13 10.37 3.13
N GLU A 35 12.69 11.00 2.04
CA GLU A 35 12.43 12.44 2.02
C GLU A 35 10.96 12.68 2.41
N ILE A 36 10.72 13.16 3.63
CA ILE A 36 9.38 13.59 4.05
C ILE A 36 9.16 15.01 3.53
N THR A 37 8.47 15.15 2.41
CA THR A 37 8.09 16.46 1.87
C THR A 37 6.95 17.07 2.70
N LYS A 38 7.15 18.27 3.26
CA LYS A 38 6.13 19.02 4.01
C LYS A 38 5.19 19.78 3.05
N ARG A 39 4.57 19.06 2.11
CA ARG A 39 3.61 19.66 1.17
C ARG A 39 2.25 19.86 1.87
N PRO A 40 1.56 21.00 1.66
CA PRO A 40 0.19 21.16 2.14
C PRO A 40 -0.70 20.12 1.46
N ARG A 41 -1.63 19.52 2.22
CA ARG A 41 -2.54 18.51 1.68
C ARG A 41 -3.41 19.14 0.60
N VAL A 42 -3.43 18.54 -0.58
CA VAL A 42 -4.22 18.96 -1.73
C VAL A 42 -5.62 18.38 -1.60
N GLU A 43 -6.63 19.25 -1.67
CA GLU A 43 -8.04 18.81 -1.73
C GLU A 43 -8.36 18.28 -3.14
N VAL A 44 -8.71 17.00 -3.24
CA VAL A 44 -9.06 16.38 -4.52
C VAL A 44 -10.56 16.51 -4.78
N ARG A 45 -10.92 17.17 -5.88
CA ARG A 45 -12.32 17.42 -6.31
C ARG A 45 -12.76 16.62 -7.54
N LEU A 46 -11.93 15.67 -7.98
CA LEU A 46 -12.22 14.81 -9.14
C LEU A 46 -13.44 13.92 -8.85
N THR A 47 -14.47 14.03 -9.68
CA THR A 47 -15.73 13.29 -9.48
C THR A 47 -15.55 11.78 -9.58
N SER A 48 -14.64 11.32 -10.45
CA SER A 48 -14.23 9.91 -10.58
C SER A 48 -13.73 9.34 -9.24
N LEU A 49 -12.78 10.00 -8.60
CA LEU A 49 -12.23 9.59 -7.32
C LEU A 49 -13.27 9.67 -6.19
N LEU A 50 -14.06 10.74 -6.15
CA LEU A 50 -15.12 10.89 -5.15
C LEU A 50 -16.19 9.79 -5.28
N GLN A 51 -16.49 9.35 -6.51
CA GLN A 51 -17.37 8.20 -6.74
C GLN A 51 -16.76 6.90 -6.23
N LEU A 52 -15.47 6.63 -6.49
CA LEU A 52 -14.79 5.43 -5.98
C LEU A 52 -14.79 5.37 -4.44
N ARG A 53 -14.47 6.49 -3.78
CA ARG A 53 -14.56 6.60 -2.32
C ARG A 53 -15.99 6.34 -1.80
N LYS A 54 -17.00 6.86 -2.50
CA LYS A 54 -18.40 6.63 -2.16
C LYS A 54 -18.82 5.16 -2.35
N GLU A 55 -18.30 4.48 -3.36
CA GLU A 55 -18.57 3.06 -3.62
C GLU A 55 -17.99 2.17 -2.53
N VAL A 56 -16.77 2.44 -2.06
CA VAL A 56 -16.21 1.77 -0.87
C VAL A 56 -17.13 1.96 0.33
N LYS A 57 -17.52 3.22 0.63
CA LYS A 57 -18.37 3.51 1.79
C LYS A 57 -19.76 2.90 1.68
N LYS A 58 -20.33 2.81 0.48
CA LYS A 58 -21.63 2.18 0.23
C LYS A 58 -21.63 0.68 0.57
N ASN A 59 -20.48 0.02 0.39
CA ASN A 59 -20.31 -1.41 0.66
C ASN A 59 -19.82 -1.71 2.08
N GLU A 60 -19.83 -0.72 2.98
CA GLU A 60 -19.37 -0.85 4.36
C GLU A 60 -20.22 -1.82 5.18
N LEU A 61 -19.51 -2.71 5.89
CA LEU A 61 -20.03 -3.50 7.00
C LEU A 61 -19.64 -2.78 8.30
N ILE A 62 -20.60 -2.04 8.88
CA ILE A 62 -20.36 -1.15 10.03
C ILE A 62 -19.83 -1.92 11.24
N GLU A 63 -20.43 -3.07 11.55
CA GLU A 63 -20.01 -3.93 12.67
C GLU A 63 -18.56 -4.40 12.49
N LEU A 64 -18.22 -4.87 11.29
CA LEU A 64 -16.88 -5.36 10.98
C LEU A 64 -15.85 -4.22 10.98
N THR A 65 -16.23 -3.05 10.48
CA THR A 65 -15.39 -1.83 10.55
C THR A 65 -15.11 -1.46 12.00
N THR A 66 -16.10 -1.54 12.88
CA THR A 66 -15.94 -1.28 14.32
C THR A 66 -14.98 -2.28 14.98
N ILE A 67 -15.02 -3.55 14.56
CA ILE A 67 -14.07 -4.59 15.01
C ILE A 67 -12.64 -4.20 14.59
N PHE A 68 -12.42 -3.84 13.32
CA PHE A 68 -11.09 -3.42 12.84
C PHE A 68 -10.61 -2.11 13.46
N GLN A 69 -11.49 -1.19 13.85
CA GLN A 69 -11.09 0.03 14.54
C GLN A 69 -10.58 -0.22 15.96
N ASN A 70 -11.16 -1.20 16.65
CA ASN A 70 -10.89 -1.49 18.06
C ASN A 70 -10.07 -2.76 18.31
N HIS A 71 -9.54 -3.40 17.25
CA HIS A 71 -8.81 -4.65 17.39
C HIS A 71 -7.55 -4.48 18.25
N THR A 72 -7.14 -5.58 18.87
CA THR A 72 -5.80 -5.75 19.44
C THR A 72 -5.15 -6.90 18.69
N PHE A 73 -3.98 -6.66 18.10
CA PHE A 73 -3.25 -7.70 17.39
C PHE A 73 -2.70 -8.71 18.41
N ILE A 74 -3.03 -10.00 18.22
CA ILE A 74 -2.58 -11.10 19.08
C ILE A 74 -1.38 -11.81 18.44
N GLY A 75 -1.49 -12.17 17.16
CA GLY A 75 -0.47 -12.87 16.40
C GLY A 75 -1.03 -13.48 15.10
N CYS A 76 -0.15 -13.92 14.22
CA CYS A 76 -0.53 -14.64 13.00
C CYS A 76 -0.55 -16.15 13.29
N VAL A 77 -1.70 -16.80 13.03
CA VAL A 77 -1.89 -18.26 13.21
C VAL A 77 -1.28 -19.03 12.05
N ASP A 78 -1.55 -18.57 10.83
CA ASP A 78 -0.95 -19.02 9.59
C ASP A 78 -0.63 -17.78 8.72
N ASP A 79 0.34 -17.91 7.83
CA ASP A 79 0.77 -16.82 6.94
C ASP A 79 -0.27 -16.60 5.80
N SER A 80 -1.24 -17.52 5.64
CA SER A 80 -2.06 -17.64 4.43
C SER A 80 -3.46 -16.98 4.48
N LEU A 81 -3.80 -16.35 3.36
CA LEU A 81 -5.11 -15.85 2.87
C LEU A 81 -5.82 -14.72 3.63
N ALA A 82 -5.95 -14.77 4.96
CA ALA A 82 -6.75 -13.76 5.69
C ALA A 82 -6.09 -12.37 5.67
N LEU A 83 -4.75 -12.33 5.70
CA LEU A 83 -3.99 -11.09 5.64
C LEU A 83 -3.95 -10.50 4.22
N ILE A 84 -3.88 -11.35 3.21
CA ILE A 84 -3.67 -10.92 1.82
C ILE A 84 -4.85 -10.06 1.37
N GLN A 85 -6.06 -10.60 1.44
CA GLN A 85 -7.25 -9.91 0.94
C GLN A 85 -7.63 -8.69 1.78
N SER A 86 -7.42 -8.74 3.11
CA SER A 86 -7.67 -7.60 3.97
C SER A 86 -6.64 -6.49 3.77
N SER A 87 -5.37 -6.84 3.55
CA SER A 87 -4.31 -5.85 3.32
C SER A 87 -4.37 -5.23 1.93
N GLU A 88 -4.73 -5.99 0.89
CA GLU A 88 -5.02 -5.42 -0.44
C GLU A 88 -6.14 -4.38 -0.37
N GLU A 89 -7.27 -4.70 0.26
CA GLU A 89 -8.38 -3.74 0.39
C GLU A 89 -7.97 -2.51 1.22
N LEU A 90 -7.11 -2.68 2.24
CA LEU A 90 -6.54 -1.56 2.99
C LEU A 90 -5.70 -0.64 2.10
N PHE A 91 -4.75 -1.19 1.34
CA PHE A 91 -3.89 -0.38 0.48
C PHE A 91 -4.66 0.30 -0.66
N TYR A 92 -5.71 -0.34 -1.19
CA TYR A 92 -6.60 0.29 -2.14
C TYR A 92 -7.29 1.53 -1.54
N GLN A 93 -7.82 1.41 -0.32
CA GLN A 93 -8.47 2.53 0.36
C GLN A 93 -7.47 3.64 0.72
N ILE A 94 -6.24 3.29 1.13
CA ILE A 94 -5.16 4.26 1.32
C ILE A 94 -4.85 4.97 0.00
N ALA A 95 -4.72 4.24 -1.10
CA ALA A 95 -4.44 4.82 -2.41
C ALA A 95 -5.52 5.83 -2.84
N LEU A 96 -6.79 5.49 -2.63
CA LEU A 96 -7.89 6.42 -2.91
C LEU A 96 -7.89 7.64 -1.99
N ASN A 97 -7.58 7.48 -0.70
CA ASN A 97 -7.64 8.57 0.30
C ASN A 97 -6.44 9.52 0.22
N GLU A 98 -5.27 8.99 -0.12
CA GLU A 98 -4.00 9.72 -0.24
C GLU A 98 -3.66 10.08 -1.69
N PHE A 99 -4.60 9.93 -2.63
CA PHE A 99 -4.48 10.46 -3.99
C PHE A 99 -4.04 11.94 -3.97
N CYS A 100 -3.06 12.30 -4.80
CA CYS A 100 -2.32 13.59 -4.83
C CYS A 100 -1.50 13.93 -3.56
N ASN A 101 -1.50 13.06 -2.54
CA ASN A 101 -1.01 13.37 -1.21
C ASN A 101 -0.02 12.34 -0.63
N MET A 102 0.28 11.26 -1.36
CA MET A 102 1.23 10.22 -0.95
C MET A 102 2.65 10.77 -0.72
N GLY A 103 3.47 10.09 0.08
CA GLY A 103 4.90 10.40 0.09
C GLY A 103 5.62 9.73 -1.08
N GLU A 104 6.94 9.91 -1.17
CA GLU A 104 7.80 9.22 -2.13
C GLU A 104 8.83 8.35 -1.39
N LEU A 105 9.01 7.12 -1.85
CA LEU A 105 10.13 6.26 -1.51
C LEU A 105 11.12 6.31 -2.67
N LYS A 106 12.20 7.06 -2.52
CA LYS A 106 13.24 7.18 -3.55
C LYS A 106 14.08 5.91 -3.60
N LEU A 107 14.27 5.38 -4.80
CA LEU A 107 15.11 4.21 -5.01
C LEU A 107 16.57 4.63 -4.96
N ALA A 108 17.40 3.86 -4.26
CA ALA A 108 18.84 4.14 -4.16
C ALA A 108 19.52 4.10 -5.54
N LYS A 109 18.99 3.30 -6.47
CA LYS A 109 19.40 3.25 -7.87
C LYS A 109 18.13 3.22 -8.74
N PRO A 110 18.06 4.02 -9.81
CA PRO A 110 16.96 3.93 -10.76
C PRO A 110 16.87 2.53 -11.37
N ILE A 111 15.65 2.05 -11.59
CA ILE A 111 15.38 0.70 -12.11
C ILE A 111 14.83 0.80 -13.53
N SER A 112 15.41 0.06 -14.47
CA SER A 112 14.93 0.00 -15.86
C SER A 112 13.57 -0.69 -15.92
N ILE A 113 12.53 0.05 -16.33
CA ILE A 113 11.17 -0.52 -16.46
C ILE A 113 11.17 -1.65 -17.48
N LYS A 114 11.89 -1.46 -18.61
CA LYS A 114 11.99 -2.47 -19.66
C LYS A 114 12.54 -3.80 -19.14
N GLU A 115 13.63 -3.75 -18.36
CA GLU A 115 14.25 -4.95 -17.80
C GLU A 115 13.33 -5.64 -16.79
N CYS A 116 12.66 -4.87 -15.93
CA CYS A 116 11.66 -5.42 -15.01
C CYS A 116 10.51 -6.10 -15.75
N VAL A 117 9.98 -5.51 -16.81
CA VAL A 117 8.88 -6.12 -17.58
C VAL A 117 9.36 -7.40 -18.28
N LEU A 118 10.59 -7.44 -18.81
CA LEU A 118 11.17 -8.66 -19.37
C LEU A 118 11.28 -9.78 -18.33
N ILE A 119 11.73 -9.46 -17.11
CA ILE A 119 11.77 -10.41 -15.99
C ILE A 119 10.37 -10.95 -15.69
N ALA A 120 9.36 -10.07 -15.64
CA ALA A 120 7.98 -10.46 -15.36
C ALA A 120 7.42 -11.40 -16.44
N ILE A 121 7.66 -11.10 -17.72
CA ILE A 121 7.23 -11.95 -18.84
C ILE A 121 7.88 -13.34 -18.74
N GLN A 122 9.16 -13.40 -18.39
CA GLN A 122 9.87 -14.67 -18.21
C GLN A 122 9.27 -15.50 -17.06
N ILE A 123 8.99 -14.87 -15.91
CA ILE A 123 8.36 -15.53 -14.76
C ILE A 123 6.97 -16.08 -15.13
N GLU A 124 6.15 -15.27 -15.81
CA GLU A 124 4.80 -15.71 -16.20
C GLU A 124 4.86 -16.83 -17.24
N LYS A 125 5.87 -16.81 -18.12
CA LYS A 125 6.10 -17.87 -19.12
C LYS A 125 6.44 -19.20 -18.46
N GLU A 126 7.28 -19.17 -17.42
CA GLU A 126 7.62 -20.36 -16.62
C GLU A 126 6.41 -20.92 -15.89
N LYS A 127 5.48 -20.06 -15.46
CA LYS A 127 4.19 -20.47 -14.85
C LYS A 127 3.16 -20.99 -15.87
N GLY A 128 3.42 -20.87 -17.17
CA GLY A 128 2.48 -21.26 -18.22
C GLY A 128 1.28 -20.31 -18.39
N ASN A 129 1.35 -19.11 -17.83
CA ASN A 129 0.27 -18.12 -17.89
C ASN A 129 0.25 -17.33 -19.19
N VAL A 130 1.25 -17.52 -20.05
CA VAL A 130 1.45 -16.68 -21.23
C VAL A 130 1.02 -17.44 -22.49
N PRO A 131 0.22 -16.83 -23.40
CA PRO A 131 -0.25 -17.51 -24.59
C PRO A 131 0.88 -18.04 -25.49
N ASN A 132 0.67 -19.20 -26.12
CA ASN A 132 1.64 -19.84 -27.03
C ASN A 132 2.03 -18.98 -28.25
N LYS A 133 1.30 -17.90 -28.55
CA LYS A 133 1.59 -16.92 -29.61
C LYS A 133 1.80 -15.53 -29.02
N LEU A 134 2.86 -15.37 -28.25
CA LEU A 134 3.30 -14.05 -27.80
C LEU A 134 3.91 -13.26 -28.95
N GLN A 135 3.61 -11.97 -28.99
CA GLN A 135 4.50 -11.01 -29.63
C GLN A 135 5.88 -11.06 -28.97
N ASP A 136 6.89 -10.56 -29.67
CA ASP A 136 8.25 -10.48 -29.14
C ASP A 136 8.26 -9.79 -27.75
N ALA A 137 8.88 -10.45 -26.76
CA ALA A 137 8.89 -9.99 -25.37
C ALA A 137 9.55 -8.60 -25.25
N ASP A 138 10.56 -8.35 -26.07
CA ASP A 138 11.21 -7.03 -26.16
C ASP A 138 10.27 -5.95 -26.68
N MET A 139 9.41 -6.28 -27.63
CA MET A 139 8.40 -5.35 -28.17
C MET A 139 7.33 -5.04 -27.13
N ILE A 140 6.86 -6.04 -26.38
CA ILE A 140 5.91 -5.86 -25.27
C ILE A 140 6.52 -4.97 -24.20
N ALA A 141 7.74 -5.29 -23.75
CA ALA A 141 8.43 -4.52 -22.71
C ALA A 141 8.67 -3.07 -23.13
N LYS A 142 9.04 -2.84 -24.40
CA LYS A 142 9.18 -1.50 -24.95
C LYS A 142 7.84 -0.75 -24.98
N THR A 143 6.77 -1.39 -25.46
CA THR A 143 5.43 -0.79 -25.55
C THR A 143 4.92 -0.35 -24.17
N ILE A 144 5.10 -1.19 -23.14
CA ILE A 144 4.72 -0.86 -21.76
C ILE A 144 5.60 0.27 -21.21
N THR A 145 6.89 0.25 -21.48
CA THR A 145 7.81 1.32 -21.05
C THR A 145 7.40 2.67 -21.66
N ASP A 146 7.18 2.70 -22.98
CA ASP A 146 6.77 3.92 -23.70
C ASP A 146 5.41 4.44 -23.20
N LEU A 147 4.46 3.53 -22.90
CA LEU A 147 3.18 3.87 -22.29
C LEU A 147 3.37 4.55 -20.93
N LEU A 148 4.15 3.95 -20.02
CA LEU A 148 4.34 4.49 -18.68
C LEU A 148 5.08 5.83 -18.70
N VAL A 149 6.08 5.98 -19.59
CA VAL A 149 6.76 7.26 -19.80
C VAL A 149 5.78 8.32 -20.31
N SER A 150 4.88 7.98 -21.24
CA SER A 150 3.86 8.92 -21.74
C SER A 150 2.86 9.39 -20.68
N ARG A 151 2.75 8.67 -19.55
CA ARG A 151 1.86 8.96 -18.42
C ARG A 151 2.62 9.42 -17.17
N ALA A 152 3.93 9.60 -17.25
CA ALA A 152 4.80 9.86 -16.10
C ALA A 152 4.37 11.09 -15.27
N ASP A 153 4.00 12.20 -15.92
CA ASP A 153 3.57 13.42 -15.23
C ASP A 153 2.34 13.17 -14.34
N MET A 154 1.34 12.46 -14.89
CA MET A 154 0.12 12.10 -14.17
C MET A 154 0.41 11.14 -13.01
N LEU A 155 1.24 10.13 -13.25
CA LEU A 155 1.65 9.14 -12.24
C LEU A 155 2.40 9.79 -11.08
N LYS A 156 3.27 10.76 -11.38
CA LYS A 156 3.99 11.55 -10.39
C LYS A 156 3.06 12.45 -9.58
N GLU A 157 2.17 13.18 -10.25
CA GLU A 157 1.25 14.12 -9.59
C GLU A 157 0.24 13.40 -8.68
N TYR A 158 -0.41 12.36 -9.19
CA TYR A 158 -1.52 11.71 -8.51
C TYR A 158 -1.10 10.61 -7.55
N PHE A 159 -0.08 9.83 -7.92
CA PHE A 159 0.34 8.66 -7.16
C PHE A 159 1.74 8.80 -6.58
N SER A 160 2.54 9.81 -6.95
CA SER A 160 3.94 9.91 -6.50
C SER A 160 4.80 8.72 -6.95
N LEU A 161 4.48 8.18 -8.14
CA LEU A 161 5.30 7.21 -8.87
C LEU A 161 6.16 7.98 -9.88
N ASP A 162 7.46 8.06 -9.64
CA ASP A 162 8.37 8.91 -10.43
C ASP A 162 9.11 8.09 -11.50
N ILE A 163 8.89 8.46 -12.76
CA ILE A 163 9.45 7.79 -13.94
C ILE A 163 10.19 8.84 -14.77
N SER A 164 11.45 8.56 -15.07
CA SER A 164 12.29 9.40 -15.93
C SER A 164 11.90 9.30 -17.41
N THR A 165 12.31 10.31 -18.18
CA THR A 165 12.16 10.36 -19.65
C THR A 165 12.87 9.20 -20.36
N GLU A 166 13.90 8.62 -19.76
CA GLU A 166 14.64 7.48 -20.30
C GLU A 166 14.02 6.13 -19.93
N GLY A 167 12.89 6.09 -19.21
CA GLY A 167 12.19 4.86 -18.86
C GLY A 167 12.74 4.15 -17.60
N TYR A 168 13.39 4.90 -16.71
CA TYR A 168 13.79 4.41 -15.39
C TYR A 168 12.82 4.87 -14.31
N LEU A 169 12.42 3.93 -13.45
CA LEU A 169 11.70 4.19 -12.22
C LEU A 169 12.66 4.78 -11.17
N GLN A 170 12.33 5.94 -10.63
CA GLN A 170 13.17 6.67 -9.66
C GLN A 170 12.58 6.63 -8.25
N ALA A 171 11.26 6.64 -8.11
CA ALA A 171 10.58 6.58 -6.81
C ALA A 171 9.23 5.86 -6.91
N ILE A 172 8.81 5.26 -5.79
CA ILE A 172 7.50 4.61 -5.64
C ILE A 172 6.64 5.28 -4.55
N PRO A 173 5.31 5.11 -4.57
CA PRO A 173 4.41 5.81 -3.64
C PRO A 173 4.54 5.37 -2.18
N MET A 174 4.91 6.25 -1.26
CA MET A 174 4.89 5.93 0.17
C MET A 174 3.44 5.94 0.72
N MET A 175 2.80 4.77 0.75
CA MET A 175 1.44 4.62 1.28
C MET A 175 1.37 4.56 2.82
N ILE A 176 2.38 3.95 3.46
CA ILE A 176 2.53 3.92 4.92
C ILE A 176 3.94 4.39 5.26
N LYS A 177 4.04 5.25 6.27
CA LYS A 177 5.35 5.79 6.70
C LYS A 177 6.30 4.66 7.09
N ASN A 178 7.50 4.67 6.50
CA ASN A 178 8.58 3.70 6.71
C ASN A 178 8.24 2.25 6.30
N TYR A 179 7.13 2.03 5.59
CA TYR A 179 6.79 0.72 5.03
C TYR A 179 7.31 0.63 3.60
N VAL A 180 8.08 -0.42 3.30
CA VAL A 180 8.57 -0.73 1.96
C VAL A 180 7.92 -2.04 1.52
N PRO A 181 7.26 -2.08 0.35
CA PRO A 181 6.62 -3.30 -0.14
C PRO A 181 7.67 -4.34 -0.56
N CYS A 182 7.24 -5.59 -0.78
CA CYS A 182 8.11 -6.63 -1.31
C CYS A 182 8.53 -6.29 -2.75
N MET A 183 9.78 -5.84 -2.93
CA MET A 183 10.29 -5.40 -4.23
C MET A 183 10.40 -6.53 -5.27
N ASN A 184 10.33 -7.80 -4.85
CA ASN A 184 10.24 -8.95 -5.77
C ASN A 184 8.96 -8.92 -6.63
N LYS A 185 7.92 -8.19 -6.19
CA LYS A 185 6.69 -7.97 -6.96
C LYS A 185 6.78 -6.86 -8.00
N LEU A 186 7.80 -6.01 -7.92
CA LEU A 186 7.92 -4.84 -8.80
C LEU A 186 7.87 -5.22 -10.30
N PRO A 187 8.56 -6.28 -10.78
CA PRO A 187 8.44 -6.73 -12.17
C PRO A 187 6.98 -6.96 -12.59
N LEU A 188 6.24 -7.77 -11.82
CA LEU A 188 4.87 -8.14 -12.15
C LEU A 188 3.92 -6.95 -12.05
N PHE A 189 4.13 -6.06 -11.06
CA PHE A 189 3.39 -4.80 -10.95
C PHE A 189 3.54 -3.95 -12.21
N LEU A 190 4.78 -3.72 -12.68
CA LEU A 190 5.04 -2.92 -13.89
C LEU A 190 4.44 -3.55 -15.16
N LEU A 191 4.48 -4.89 -15.28
CA LEU A 191 3.80 -5.60 -16.36
C LEU A 191 2.28 -5.37 -16.31
N ARG A 192 1.67 -5.53 -15.12
CA ARG A 192 0.22 -5.37 -14.91
C ARG A 192 -0.26 -3.94 -15.11
N LEU A 193 0.56 -2.92 -14.85
CA LEU A 193 0.24 -1.55 -15.23
C LEU A 193 0.01 -1.40 -16.74
N GLY A 194 0.74 -2.17 -17.55
CA GLY A 194 0.58 -2.17 -19.00
C GLY A 194 -0.59 -3.00 -19.52
N THR A 195 -1.00 -4.04 -18.79
CA THR A 195 -2.02 -5.02 -19.27
C THR A 195 -3.38 -4.89 -18.60
N GLU A 196 -3.44 -4.53 -17.32
CA GLU A 196 -4.66 -4.55 -16.51
C GLU A 196 -5.30 -3.16 -16.34
N VAL A 197 -4.53 -2.08 -16.53
CA VAL A 197 -5.02 -0.71 -16.33
C VAL A 197 -5.66 -0.17 -17.61
N ASP A 198 -6.92 0.24 -17.51
CA ASP A 198 -7.63 0.98 -18.56
C ASP A 198 -7.20 2.45 -18.52
N TRP A 199 -6.26 2.83 -19.39
CA TRP A 199 -5.73 4.20 -19.51
C TRP A 199 -6.62 5.16 -20.31
N GLU A 200 -7.77 4.69 -20.83
CA GLU A 200 -8.67 5.51 -21.64
C GLU A 200 -9.73 6.20 -20.80
N THR A 201 -10.28 5.50 -19.81
CA THR A 201 -11.37 6.01 -18.98
C THR A 201 -10.87 6.46 -17.60
N GLU A 202 -10.95 7.75 -17.28
CA GLU A 202 -10.44 8.34 -16.02
C GLU A 202 -10.78 7.53 -14.77
N LYS A 203 -12.07 7.21 -14.54
CA LYS A 203 -12.50 6.47 -13.35
C LYS A 203 -11.91 5.06 -13.30
N LYS A 204 -11.94 4.33 -14.43
CA LYS A 204 -11.42 2.96 -14.50
C LYS A 204 -9.89 2.93 -14.38
N CYS A 205 -9.21 3.94 -14.93
CA CYS A 205 -7.77 4.14 -14.76
C CYS A 205 -7.43 4.25 -13.28
N PHE A 206 -8.09 5.17 -12.55
CA PHE A 206 -7.82 5.37 -11.13
C PHE A 206 -8.16 4.14 -10.29
N GLU A 207 -9.27 3.46 -10.59
CA GLU A 207 -9.65 2.23 -9.92
C GLU A 207 -8.61 1.12 -10.16
N ALA A 208 -8.34 0.78 -11.41
CA ALA A 208 -7.44 -0.30 -11.79
C ALA A 208 -6.00 -0.03 -11.31
N PHE A 209 -5.49 1.19 -11.50
CA PHE A 209 -4.16 1.55 -11.00
C PHE A 209 -4.08 1.44 -9.47
N SER A 210 -5.09 1.93 -8.73
CA SER A 210 -5.09 1.85 -7.27
C SER A 210 -5.18 0.40 -6.78
N ARG A 211 -5.87 -0.48 -7.52
CA ARG A 211 -5.92 -1.92 -7.25
C ARG A 211 -4.58 -2.60 -7.51
N GLU A 212 -3.93 -2.30 -8.62
CA GLU A 212 -2.59 -2.82 -8.92
C GLU A 212 -1.54 -2.34 -7.91
N LEU A 213 -1.62 -1.07 -7.51
CA LEU A 213 -0.79 -0.52 -6.45
C LEU A 213 -1.05 -1.22 -5.11
N ALA A 214 -2.30 -1.55 -4.81
CA ALA A 214 -2.66 -2.29 -3.62
C ALA A 214 -2.09 -3.71 -3.62
N ILE A 215 -2.15 -4.43 -4.74
CA ILE A 215 -1.55 -5.77 -4.90
C ILE A 215 -0.03 -5.71 -4.71
N PHE A 216 0.62 -4.68 -5.26
CA PHE A 216 2.05 -4.46 -5.08
C PHE A 216 2.43 -4.26 -3.61
N TYR A 217 1.63 -3.49 -2.86
CA TYR A 217 1.91 -3.20 -1.44
C TYR A 217 1.34 -4.18 -0.44
N CYS A 218 0.41 -5.04 -0.87
CA CYS A 218 -0.15 -6.10 -0.04
C CYS A 218 0.97 -6.94 0.58
N ALA A 219 0.80 -7.34 1.83
CA ALA A 219 1.76 -8.24 2.47
C ALA A 219 1.51 -9.67 1.96
N ASP A 220 2.53 -10.29 1.38
CA ASP A 220 2.44 -11.66 0.86
C ASP A 220 2.81 -12.70 1.92
N PRO A 221 2.15 -13.87 1.89
CA PRO A 221 2.54 -15.00 2.70
C PRO A 221 3.98 -15.39 2.35
N LEU A 222 4.74 -15.70 3.39
CA LEU A 222 6.14 -16.05 3.25
C LEU A 222 6.28 -17.39 2.52
N LEU A 223 7.18 -17.46 1.55
CA LEU A 223 7.58 -18.72 0.95
C LEU A 223 8.59 -19.47 1.84
N ASN A 224 9.36 -18.73 2.67
CA ASN A 224 10.48 -19.25 3.44
C ASN A 224 10.43 -18.78 4.91
N ASN A 225 10.70 -19.68 5.86
CA ASN A 225 10.71 -19.39 7.29
C ASN A 225 11.75 -18.34 7.73
N GLN A 226 12.79 -18.09 6.94
CA GLN A 226 13.87 -17.16 7.29
C GLN A 226 13.42 -15.69 7.33
N GLU A 227 12.40 -15.33 6.55
CA GLU A 227 11.90 -13.95 6.47
C GLU A 227 10.69 -13.72 7.42
N ARG A 228 10.35 -14.74 8.22
CA ARG A 228 9.11 -14.74 8.99
C ARG A 228 9.01 -13.65 10.03
N GLU A 229 10.07 -13.45 10.80
CA GLU A 229 10.09 -12.41 11.82
C GLU A 229 9.94 -11.01 11.23
N GLY A 230 10.58 -10.75 10.09
CA GLY A 230 10.48 -9.48 9.37
C GLY A 230 9.07 -9.20 8.87
N PHE A 231 8.42 -10.20 8.28
CA PHE A 231 7.02 -10.11 7.85
C PHE A 231 6.06 -9.89 9.03
N LEU A 232 6.18 -10.67 10.11
CA LEU A 232 5.33 -10.50 11.29
C LEU A 232 5.50 -9.11 11.90
N HIS A 233 6.73 -8.60 11.97
CA HIS A 233 6.99 -7.24 12.39
C HIS A 233 6.31 -6.23 11.45
N GLN A 234 6.38 -6.43 10.13
CA GLN A 234 5.73 -5.54 9.19
C GLN A 234 4.20 -5.49 9.37
N VAL A 235 3.60 -6.67 9.48
CA VAL A 235 2.18 -6.87 9.72
C VAL A 235 1.74 -6.19 11.02
N GLN A 236 2.41 -6.50 12.13
CA GLN A 236 2.04 -6.02 13.45
C GLN A 236 2.22 -4.51 13.61
N HIS A 237 3.32 -3.94 13.08
CA HIS A 237 3.74 -2.58 13.40
C HIS A 237 3.43 -1.55 12.31
N PHE A 238 3.16 -1.96 11.07
CA PHE A 238 2.76 -1.04 10.00
C PHE A 238 1.33 -1.29 9.53
N ILE A 239 0.98 -2.54 9.17
CA ILE A 239 -0.30 -2.83 8.51
C ILE A 239 -1.48 -2.80 9.50
N PHE A 240 -1.40 -3.52 10.61
CA PHE A 240 -2.48 -3.58 11.59
C PHE A 240 -2.85 -2.21 12.19
N PRO A 241 -1.91 -1.33 12.55
CA PRO A 241 -2.22 0.01 12.99
C PRO A 241 -3.03 0.84 11.96
N CYS A 242 -2.77 0.63 10.66
CA CYS A 242 -3.50 1.31 9.59
C CYS A 242 -4.97 0.87 9.49
N PHE A 243 -5.31 -0.40 9.82
CA PHE A 243 -6.70 -0.84 9.89
C PHE A 243 -7.55 -0.03 10.89
N LYS A 244 -6.93 0.57 11.91
CA LYS A 244 -7.67 1.36 12.90
C LYS A 244 -8.16 2.71 12.39
N THR A 245 -7.47 3.27 11.39
CA THR A 245 -7.58 4.69 11.03
C THR A 245 -7.91 4.91 9.56
N HIS A 246 -7.54 3.98 8.68
CA HIS A 246 -7.61 4.16 7.23
C HIS A 246 -8.50 3.12 6.54
N PHE A 247 -9.23 2.29 7.30
CA PHE A 247 -9.96 1.15 6.76
C PHE A 247 -11.45 1.18 7.06
N VAL A 248 -12.22 0.82 6.04
CA VAL A 248 -13.63 0.50 6.09
C VAL A 248 -13.79 -0.94 5.61
N ALA A 249 -14.31 -1.82 6.45
CA ALA A 249 -14.50 -3.21 6.07
C ALA A 249 -15.67 -3.32 5.08
N THR A 250 -15.40 -3.82 3.87
CA THR A 250 -16.42 -3.96 2.82
C THR A 250 -16.97 -5.39 2.75
N ASN A 251 -18.06 -5.58 1.98
CA ASN A 251 -18.66 -6.89 1.73
C ASN A 251 -17.67 -7.98 1.26
N VAL A 252 -16.55 -7.59 0.66
CA VAL A 252 -15.47 -8.50 0.24
C VAL A 252 -14.93 -9.32 1.42
N LEU A 253 -15.00 -8.82 2.65
CA LEU A 253 -14.43 -9.45 3.85
C LEU A 253 -15.43 -10.29 4.64
N LYS A 254 -16.69 -10.34 4.22
CA LYS A 254 -17.77 -10.98 4.98
C LYS A 254 -17.46 -12.44 5.34
N ASN A 255 -16.80 -13.16 4.44
CA ASN A 255 -16.44 -14.57 4.63
C ASN A 255 -14.98 -14.77 5.09
N HIS A 256 -14.25 -13.68 5.34
CA HIS A 256 -12.83 -13.72 5.72
C HIS A 256 -12.59 -13.43 7.21
N VAL A 257 -13.66 -13.12 7.95
CA VAL A 257 -13.59 -12.90 9.40
C VAL A 257 -14.54 -13.86 10.09
N SER A 258 -14.01 -14.64 11.03
CA SER A 258 -14.75 -15.63 11.80
C SER A 258 -14.41 -15.51 13.27
N GLN A 259 -15.44 -15.55 14.12
CA GLN A 259 -15.24 -15.57 15.57
C GLN A 259 -14.77 -16.97 15.99
N LEU A 260 -13.55 -17.06 16.53
CA LEU A 260 -12.99 -18.33 17.02
C LEU A 260 -13.38 -18.63 18.47
N ALA A 261 -13.47 -17.59 19.31
CA ALA A 261 -13.76 -17.73 20.73
C ALA A 261 -14.46 -16.50 21.29
N ASN A 262 -15.07 -16.66 22.47
CA ASN A 262 -15.63 -15.57 23.27
C ASN A 262 -15.06 -15.65 24.70
N LEU A 263 -14.42 -14.58 25.17
CA LEU A 263 -13.80 -14.55 26.50
C LEU A 263 -14.81 -14.83 27.63
N THR A 264 -16.06 -14.36 27.48
CA THR A 264 -17.11 -14.60 28.48
C THR A 264 -17.42 -16.08 28.65
N ASP A 265 -17.30 -16.88 27.58
CA ASP A 265 -17.49 -18.33 27.63
C ASP A 265 -16.23 -19.05 28.14
N LEU A 266 -15.04 -18.55 27.79
CA LEU A 266 -13.78 -19.09 28.30
C LEU A 266 -13.64 -18.93 29.82
N TYR A 267 -14.08 -17.79 30.37
CA TYR A 267 -14.07 -17.56 31.82
C TYR A 267 -15.00 -18.49 32.61
N LYS A 268 -15.94 -19.19 31.97
CA LYS A 268 -16.78 -20.21 32.62
C LYS A 268 -16.06 -21.56 32.79
N ILE A 269 -14.99 -21.78 32.02
CA ILE A 269 -14.25 -23.06 31.98
C ILE A 269 -12.90 -22.90 32.68
N PHE A 270 -12.24 -21.77 32.50
CA PHE A 270 -10.93 -21.48 33.08
C PHE A 270 -11.06 -20.55 34.29
N GLU A 271 -11.13 -21.13 35.49
CA GLU A 271 -11.14 -20.41 36.76
C GLU A 271 -9.72 -20.25 37.33
N ARG A 272 -9.56 -19.29 38.26
CA ARG A 272 -8.29 -19.10 38.98
C ARG A 272 -8.09 -20.26 39.97
N CYS A 273 -6.86 -20.77 40.04
CA CYS A 273 -6.46 -21.77 41.02
C CYS A 273 -6.62 -21.27 42.46
#